data_AF-A0A2V0N4R0-F1
#
_entry.id   AF-A0A2V0N4R0-F1
#
_cell.length_a   1.000
_cell.length_b   1.000
_cell.length_c   1.000
_cell.angle_alpha   90.00
_cell.angle_beta   90.00
_cell.angle_gamma   90.00
#
_symmetry.space_group_name_H-M   'P 1'
#
loop_
_entity.id
_entity.type
_entity.pdbx_description
1 polymer ?
#
loop_
_entity_poly.entity_id
_entity_poly.type
_entity_poly.pdbx_seq_one_letter_code
_entity_poly.pdbx_strand_id
1 'polypeptide(L)'
;MVLQIAVVLTSLYAFVHAAMQRPDAYTAAEKLTKPVWLTILGVATLLAWLLGVLGMAIGAGAAGLYLVDVRPKLLEIQGKSR
;
A
#
# COMPACT_ATOMS: atom_id res chain seq x y z
N MET A 1 -0.17 -21.07 -4.79
CA MET A 1 0.76 -20.32 -5.68
C MET A 1 0.10 -19.16 -6.41
N VAL A 2 -0.98 -19.38 -7.17
CA VAL A 2 -1.67 -18.27 -7.90
C VAL A 2 -2.07 -17.12 -6.96
N LEU A 3 -2.71 -17.43 -5.82
CA LEU A 3 -3.13 -16.42 -4.85
C LEU A 3 -1.95 -15.65 -4.23
N GLN A 4 -0.85 -16.33 -3.91
CA GLN A 4 0.34 -15.69 -3.36
C GLN A 4 0.93 -14.67 -4.35
N ILE A 5 1.04 -15.06 -5.62
CA ILE A 5 1.50 -14.16 -6.68
C ILE A 5 0.55 -12.96 -6.81
N ALA A 6 -0.76 -13.18 -6.80
CA ALA A 6 -1.75 -12.10 -6.87
C ALA A 6 -1.60 -11.10 -5.70
N VAL A 7 -1.39 -11.60 -4.48
CA VAL A 7 -1.17 -10.75 -3.30
C VAL A 7 0.12 -9.95 -3.43
N VAL A 8 1.22 -10.59 -3.85
CA VAL A 8 2.52 -9.92 -4.04
C VAL A 8 2.46 -8.84 -5.13
N LEU A 9 1.77 -9.10 -6.25
CA LEU A 9 1.58 -8.09 -7.29
C LEU A 9 0.72 -6.93 -6.80
N THR A 10 -0.31 -7.20 -6.00
CA THR A 10 -1.19 -6.17 -5.45
C THR A 10 -0.47 -5.30 -4.42
N SER A 11 0.32 -5.90 -3.53
CA SER A 11 1.13 -5.15 -2.55
C SER A 11 2.25 -4.36 -3.22
N LEU A 12 2.88 -4.91 -4.25
CA LEU A 12 3.86 -4.18 -5.06
C LEU A 12 3.23 -3.00 -5.80
N TYR A 13 2.05 -3.18 -6.39
CA TYR A 13 1.29 -2.08 -7.00
C TYR A 13 0.98 -0.98 -5.97
N ALA A 14 0.51 -1.36 -4.78
CA ALA A 14 0.26 -0.40 -3.70
C ALA A 14 1.53 0.36 -3.29
N PHE A 15 2.67 -0.33 -3.18
CA PHE A 15 3.97 0.27 -2.87
C PHE A 15 4.39 1.29 -3.94
N VAL A 16 4.33 0.90 -5.22
CA VAL A 16 4.69 1.79 -6.34
C VAL A 16 3.75 2.99 -6.38
N HIS A 17 2.44 2.77 -6.21
CA HIS A 17 1.47 3.86 -6.11
C HIS A 17 1.81 4.83 -4.98
N ALA A 18 2.13 4.33 -3.79
CA ALA A 18 2.55 5.13 -2.65
C ALA A 18 3.83 5.92 -2.92
N ALA A 19 4.81 5.33 -3.60
CA ALA A 19 6.05 5.99 -3.96
C ALA A 19 5.82 7.16 -4.93
N MET A 20 4.86 7.03 -5.85
CA MET A 20 4.48 8.07 -6.80
C MET A 20 3.64 9.20 -6.19
N GLN A 21 3.06 9.02 -5.00
CA GLN A 21 2.27 10.07 -4.35
C GLN A 21 3.14 11.17 -3.76
N ARG A 22 2.65 12.40 -3.81
CA ARG A 22 3.33 13.57 -3.24
C ARG A 22 3.34 13.48 -1.69
N PRO A 23 4.45 13.84 -1.00
CA PRO A 23 4.54 13.70 0.46
C PRO A 23 3.56 14.58 1.26
N ASP A 24 3.31 15.80 0.81
CA ASP A 24 2.38 16.79 1.39
C ASP A 24 0.92 16.30 1.41
N ALA A 25 0.53 15.44 0.46
CA ALA A 25 -0.80 14.86 0.45
C ALA A 25 -1.03 13.89 1.61
N TYR A 26 0.02 13.21 2.12
CA TYR A 26 -0.12 12.30 3.26
C TYR A 26 -0.44 13.05 4.55
N THR A 27 0.24 14.18 4.76
CA THR A 27 0.00 15.05 5.91
C THR A 27 -1.37 15.74 5.82
N ALA A 28 -1.76 16.20 4.63
CA ALA A 28 -3.06 16.83 4.42
C ALA A 28 -4.24 15.85 4.46
N ALA A 29 -4.02 14.56 4.13
CA ALA A 29 -5.02 13.50 4.26
C ALA A 29 -5.17 12.95 5.69
N GLU A 30 -4.43 13.50 6.66
CA GLU A 30 -4.38 13.04 8.07
C GLU A 30 -4.08 11.53 8.18
N LYS A 31 -3.14 11.04 7.35
CA LYS A 31 -2.65 9.66 7.37
C LYS A 31 -1.20 9.60 7.85
N LEU A 32 -0.72 8.38 8.09
CA LEU A 32 0.70 8.14 8.32
C LEU A 32 1.53 8.75 7.18
N THR A 33 2.75 9.18 7.50
CA THR A 33 3.62 9.86 6.54
C THR A 33 4.05 8.93 5.40
N LYS A 34 4.49 9.53 4.28
CA LYS A 34 4.97 8.78 3.12
C LYS A 34 6.06 7.73 3.47
N PRO A 35 7.12 8.05 4.23
CA PRO A 35 8.14 7.06 4.57
C PRO A 35 7.56 5.86 5.36
N VAL A 36 6.60 6.11 6.26
CA VAL A 36 5.97 5.04 7.04
C VAL A 36 5.18 4.10 6.14
N TRP A 37 4.37 4.63 5.20
CA TRP A 37 3.64 3.79 4.24
C TRP A 37 4.55 3.01 3.29
N LEU A 38 5.66 3.62 2.84
CA LEU A 38 6.63 2.91 2.02
C LEU A 38 7.29 1.76 2.78
N THR A 39 7.65 1.97 4.05
CA THR A 39 8.19 0.91 4.89
C THR A 39 7.18 -0.22 5.09
N ILE A 40 5.93 0.11 5.45
CA ILE A 40 4.87 -0.89 5.66
C ILE A 40 4.66 -1.72 4.39
N LEU A 41 4.45 -1.07 3.24
CA LEU A 41 4.16 -1.77 1.98
C LEU A 41 5.38 -2.53 1.44
N GLY A 42 6.59 -1.98 1.59
CA GLY A 42 7.83 -2.63 1.19
C GLY A 42 8.07 -3.90 1.99
N VAL A 43 7.99 -3.82 3.33
CA VAL A 43 8.13 -4.99 4.21
C VAL A 43 7.01 -6.00 3.96
N ALA A 44 5.75 -5.55 3.87
CA ALA A 44 4.61 -6.44 3.62
C ALA A 44 4.73 -7.20 2.28
N THR A 45 5.27 -6.56 1.24
CA THR A 45 5.53 -7.21 -0.05
C THR A 45 6.57 -8.33 0.07
N LEU A 46 7.67 -8.07 0.79
CA LEU A 46 8.70 -9.08 1.06
C LEU A 46 8.15 -10.24 1.90
N LEU A 47 7.39 -9.95 2.95
CA LEU A 47 6.80 -10.97 3.81
C LEU A 47 5.78 -11.82 3.03
N ALA A 48 4.99 -11.22 2.14
CA ALA A 48 4.06 -11.94 1.28
C ALA A 48 4.72 -12.96 0.36
N TRP A 49 5.99 -12.74 0.00
CA TRP A 49 6.78 -13.71 -0.75
C TRP A 49 7.39 -14.80 0.16
N LEU A 50 7.87 -14.42 1.34
CA LEU A 50 8.74 -15.28 2.17
C LEU A 50 8.01 -16.15 3.19
N LEU A 51 6.85 -15.73 3.71
CA LEU A 51 6.21 -16.37 4.88
C LEU A 51 4.94 -17.18 4.55
N GLY A 52 4.73 -17.55 3.28
CA GLY A 52 3.56 -18.33 2.86
C GLY A 52 2.23 -17.67 3.25
N VAL A 53 1.33 -18.42 3.89
CA VAL A 53 -0.02 -17.94 4.25
C VAL A 53 0.00 -16.74 5.20
N LEU A 54 0.90 -16.74 6.20
CA LEU A 54 1.04 -15.62 7.13
C LEU A 54 1.50 -14.36 6.38
N GLY A 55 2.50 -14.51 5.51
CA GLY A 55 2.97 -13.44 4.65
C GLY A 55 1.87 -12.87 3.76
N MET A 56 1.08 -13.75 3.14
CA MET A 56 -0.04 -13.36 2.30
C MET A 56 -1.07 -12.56 3.08
N ALA A 57 -1.41 -12.94 4.31
CA ALA A 57 -2.35 -12.21 5.14
C ALA A 57 -1.84 -10.78 5.45
N ILE A 58 -0.55 -10.65 5.77
CA ILE A 58 0.10 -9.35 6.01
C ILE A 58 0.09 -8.50 4.73
N GLY A 59 0.51 -9.08 3.60
CA GLY A 59 0.54 -8.40 2.30
C GLY A 59 -0.83 -7.91 1.85
N ALA A 60 -1.83 -8.78 1.90
CA ALA A 60 -3.21 -8.45 1.56
C ALA A 60 -3.80 -7.41 2.51
N GLY A 61 -3.55 -7.52 3.81
CA GLY A 61 -3.98 -6.54 4.80
C GLY A 61 -3.37 -5.15 4.56
N ALA A 62 -2.05 -5.06 4.41
CA ALA A 62 -1.37 -3.80 4.18
C ALA A 62 -1.77 -3.15 2.85
N ALA A 63 -1.82 -3.93 1.77
CA ALA A 63 -2.26 -3.44 0.46
C ALA A 63 -3.73 -3.02 0.47
N GLY A 64 -4.61 -3.81 1.10
CA GLY A 64 -6.03 -3.51 1.23
C GLY A 64 -6.27 -2.21 2.00
N LEU A 65 -5.66 -2.06 3.17
CA LEU A 65 -5.74 -0.83 3.96
C LEU A 65 -5.24 0.38 3.16
N TYR A 66 -4.11 0.26 2.46
CA TYR A 66 -3.62 1.36 1.63
C TYR A 66 -4.59 1.71 0.49
N LEU A 67 -5.06 0.71 -0.26
CA LEU A 67 -5.87 0.93 -1.45
C LEU A 67 -7.28 1.43 -1.13
N VAL A 68 -7.85 1.03 0.01
CA VAL A 68 -9.23 1.35 0.40
C VAL A 68 -9.29 2.60 1.29
N ASP A 69 -8.33 2.83 2.17
CA ASP A 69 -8.39 3.95 3.13
C ASP A 69 -7.45 5.11 2.76
N VAL A 70 -6.23 4.83 2.33
CA VAL A 70 -5.21 5.87 2.12
C VAL A 70 -5.30 6.45 0.72
N ARG A 71 -5.33 5.59 -0.30
CA ARG A 71 -5.33 6.01 -1.70
C ARG A 71 -6.50 6.95 -2.03
N PRO A 72 -7.76 6.68 -1.64
CA PRO A 72 -8.86 7.59 -1.98
C PRO A 72 -8.64 8.98 -1.40
N LYS A 73 -8.23 9.09 -0.14
CA LYS A 73 -7.95 10.38 0.50
C LYS A 73 -6.77 11.12 -0.14
N LEU A 74 -5.71 10.40 -0.51
CA LEU A 74 -4.58 11.01 -1.23
C LEU A 74 -5.01 11.56 -2.60
N LEU A 75 -5.94 10.88 -3.29
CA LEU A 75 -6.47 11.35 -4.57
C LEU A 75 -7.41 12.54 -4.40
N GLU A 76 -8.23 12.56 -3.35
CA GLU A 76 -9.11 13.67 -2.99
C GLU A 76 -8.33 14.96 -2.75
N ILE A 77 -7.31 14.91 -1.87
CA ILE A 77 -6.41 16.04 -1.59
C ILE A 77 -5.71 16.55 -2.85
N GLN A 78 -5.43 15.66 -3.79
CA GLN A 78 -4.76 16.01 -5.05
C GLN A 78 -5.71 16.43 -6.17
N GLY A 79 -7.03 16.47 -5.94
CA GLY A 79 -8.02 16.80 -6.97
C GLY A 79 -8.15 15.74 -8.08
N LYS A 80 -7.74 14.49 -7.82
CA LYS A 80 -7.74 13.36 -8.77
C LYS A 80 -8.90 12.37 -8.57
N SER A 81 -9.82 12.65 -7.64
CA SER A 81 -10.89 11.73 -7.21
C SER A 81 -12.12 11.66 -8.16
N ARG A 82 -11.94 11.88 -9.47
CA ARG A 82 -13.07 11.85 -10.42
C ARG A 82 -13.80 10.52 -10.46
#